data_AF-A0A259NGQ1-F1
#
_entry.id   AF-A0A259NGQ1-F1
#
_cell.length_a   1.000
_cell.length_b   1.000
_cell.length_c   1.000
_cell.angle_alpha   90.00
_cell.angle_beta   90.00
_cell.angle_gamma   90.00
#
_symmetry.space_group_name_H-M   'P 1'
#
loop_
_entity.id
_entity.type
_entity.pdbx_description
1 polymer ?
#
loop_
_entity_poly.entity_id
_entity_poly.type
_entity_poly.pdbx_seq_one_letter_code
_entity_poly.pdbx_strand_id
1 'polypeptide(L)'
;MDFEKLIGLYSWGWSIVYDQILSIEFGEAHLNIREPVKSVSPSEKITRAMARRKITPVGQWNITFEAGFWVASSFFSSTSSEQIEGADARETLKDMDGQVLSRVDIEENFLRLHFDLGGTLEVPRKPDRATCEIYFNNCHVTSFF
;
A
#
# COMPACT_ATOMS: atom_id res chain seq x y z
N MET A 1 13.31 6.92 7.10
CA MET A 1 11.88 7.04 7.44
C MET A 1 11.67 6.51 8.86
N ASP A 2 10.63 6.96 9.56
CA ASP A 2 10.34 6.53 10.95
C ASP A 2 9.08 5.66 10.97
N PHE A 3 9.22 4.39 10.58
CA PHE A 3 8.13 3.40 10.63
C PHE A 3 7.57 3.23 12.06
N GLU A 4 8.29 3.71 13.08
CA GLU A 4 7.83 3.77 14.47
C GLU A 4 6.44 4.39 14.60
N LYS A 5 6.10 5.37 13.75
CA LYS A 5 4.77 6.02 13.75
C LYS A 5 3.62 5.12 13.29
N LEU A 6 3.94 4.04 12.61
CA LEU A 6 2.97 3.09 12.06
C LEU A 6 2.78 1.89 13.00
N ILE A 7 3.72 1.66 13.92
CA ILE A 7 3.63 0.59 14.90
C ILE A 7 2.41 0.84 15.79
N GLY A 8 1.60 -0.20 15.98
CA GLY A 8 0.34 -0.16 16.73
C GLY A 8 -0.87 0.27 15.90
N LEU A 9 -0.70 0.65 14.62
CA LEU A 9 -1.81 0.97 13.73
C LEU A 9 -2.32 -0.28 12.99
N TYR A 10 -3.63 -0.34 12.79
CA TYR A 10 -4.26 -1.28 11.87
C TYR A 10 -3.82 -0.98 10.44
N SER A 11 -3.40 -2.02 9.72
CA SER A 11 -3.21 -2.02 8.28
C SER A 11 -4.47 -2.51 7.58
N TRP A 12 -4.83 -1.88 6.47
CA TRP A 12 -6.03 -2.24 5.70
C TRP A 12 -5.93 -1.74 4.25
N GLY A 13 -6.89 -2.14 3.41
CA GLY A 13 -6.91 -1.72 2.01
C GLY A 13 -5.74 -2.28 1.21
N TRP A 14 -5.20 -3.44 1.62
CA TRP A 14 -4.09 -4.10 0.94
C TRP A 14 -4.46 -4.38 -0.51
N SER A 15 -3.78 -3.70 -1.44
CA SER A 15 -4.16 -3.77 -2.85
C SER A 15 -2.97 -3.57 -3.78
N ILE A 16 -3.08 -4.17 -4.96
CA ILE A 16 -2.17 -3.94 -6.07
C ILE A 16 -2.82 -2.91 -6.98
N VAL A 17 -2.22 -1.71 -7.09
CA VAL A 17 -2.86 -0.57 -7.77
C VAL A 17 -2.54 -0.56 -9.26
N TYR A 18 -1.26 -0.64 -9.61
CA TYR A 18 -0.78 -0.65 -11.00
C TYR A 18 0.45 -1.54 -11.10
N ASP A 19 0.44 -2.48 -12.05
CA ASP A 19 1.51 -3.46 -12.26
C ASP A 19 1.86 -4.18 -10.93
N GLN A 20 2.98 -3.85 -10.31
CA GLN A 20 3.49 -4.49 -9.10
C GLN A 20 3.47 -3.56 -7.87
N ILE A 21 2.78 -2.41 -7.94
CA ILE A 21 2.73 -1.46 -6.82
C ILE A 21 1.78 -1.97 -5.74
N LEU A 22 2.35 -2.34 -4.59
CA LEU A 22 1.59 -2.69 -3.39
C LEU A 22 1.24 -1.41 -2.63
N SER A 23 -0.03 -1.23 -2.32
CA SER A 23 -0.54 -0.11 -1.52
C SER A 23 -1.23 -0.62 -0.25
N ILE A 24 -0.97 0.06 0.86
CA ILE A 24 -1.45 -0.30 2.18
C ILE A 24 -1.86 0.99 2.92
N GLU A 25 -3.07 1.00 3.46
CA GLU A 25 -3.56 2.06 4.34
C GLU A 25 -3.29 1.70 5.80
N PHE A 26 -2.98 2.71 6.63
CA PHE A 26 -2.82 2.56 8.07
C PHE A 26 -3.62 3.61 8.85
N GLY A 27 -4.04 3.22 10.06
CA GLY A 27 -4.66 4.11 11.03
C GLY A 27 -6.13 4.43 10.74
N GLU A 28 -6.61 5.55 11.28
CA GLU A 28 -8.03 5.91 11.21
C GLU A 28 -8.51 6.17 9.78
N ALA A 29 -9.64 5.55 9.42
CA ALA A 29 -10.26 5.74 8.12
C ALA A 29 -10.95 7.10 8.02
N HIS A 30 -10.75 7.79 6.92
CA HIS A 30 -11.46 9.01 6.56
C HIS A 30 -11.83 9.01 5.06
N LEU A 31 -12.67 9.96 4.66
CA LEU A 31 -13.12 10.06 3.27
C LEU A 31 -12.28 11.08 2.51
N ASN A 32 -11.65 10.62 1.43
CA ASN A 32 -11.13 11.51 0.40
C ASN A 32 -12.25 11.75 -0.64
N ILE A 33 -12.64 13.01 -0.81
CA ILE A 33 -13.72 13.41 -1.71
C ILE A 33 -13.14 14.28 -2.83
N ARG A 34 -13.20 13.77 -4.06
CA ARG A 34 -12.90 14.53 -5.26
C ARG A 34 -14.20 14.99 -5.91
N GLU A 35 -14.39 16.30 -5.98
CA GLU A 35 -15.51 16.90 -6.71
C GLU A 35 -15.38 16.70 -8.24
N PRO A 36 -16.50 16.76 -9.00
CA PRO A 36 -16.46 16.72 -10.46
C PRO A 36 -15.56 17.80 -11.05
N VAL A 37 -14.75 17.43 -12.05
CA VAL A 37 -13.88 18.36 -12.78
C VAL A 37 -14.12 18.20 -14.28
N LYS A 38 -14.12 19.32 -15.00
CA LYS A 38 -14.18 19.32 -16.46
C LYS A 38 -12.85 18.83 -17.03
N SER A 39 -12.87 17.65 -17.63
CA SER A 39 -11.70 17.03 -18.27
C SER A 39 -11.54 17.52 -19.71
N VAL A 40 -10.29 17.76 -20.11
CA VAL A 40 -9.88 17.99 -21.52
C VAL A 40 -9.35 16.72 -22.18
N SER A 41 -9.39 15.58 -21.49
CA SER A 41 -8.89 14.31 -22.01
C SER A 41 -9.67 13.87 -23.25
N PRO A 42 -8.99 13.38 -24.31
CA PRO A 42 -9.66 12.80 -25.46
C PRO A 42 -10.35 11.46 -25.15
N SER A 43 -10.07 10.85 -23.98
CA SER A 43 -10.69 9.59 -23.57
C SER A 43 -12.05 9.84 -22.92
N GLU A 44 -13.12 9.32 -23.56
CA GLU A 44 -14.48 9.41 -23.00
C GLU A 44 -14.57 8.74 -21.61
N LYS A 45 -13.85 7.64 -21.40
CA LYS A 45 -13.77 6.94 -20.11
C LYS A 45 -13.24 7.87 -19.01
N ILE A 46 -12.14 8.57 -19.29
CA ILE A 46 -11.52 9.51 -18.34
C ILE A 46 -12.47 10.69 -18.11
N THR A 47 -13.03 11.26 -19.17
CA THR A 47 -13.95 12.40 -19.07
C THR A 47 -15.19 12.06 -18.25
N ARG A 48 -15.79 10.88 -18.44
CA ARG A 48 -16.92 10.37 -17.63
C ARG A 48 -16.53 10.10 -16.18
N ALA A 49 -15.31 9.63 -15.92
CA ALA A 49 -14.82 9.43 -14.56
C ALA A 49 -14.60 10.78 -13.83
N MET A 50 -14.04 11.77 -14.52
CA MET A 50 -13.77 13.10 -13.96
C MET A 50 -15.04 13.91 -13.72
N ALA A 51 -16.06 13.73 -14.55
CA ALA A 51 -17.36 14.40 -14.44
C ALA A 51 -18.24 13.93 -13.25
N ARG A 52 -17.76 13.00 -12.42
CA ARG A 52 -18.49 12.47 -11.26
C ARG A 52 -17.69 12.70 -9.99
N ARG A 53 -18.40 12.88 -8.87
CA ARG A 53 -17.81 12.88 -7.53
C ARG A 53 -17.23 11.49 -7.25
N LYS A 54 -15.99 11.45 -6.80
CA LYS A 54 -15.34 10.21 -6.33
C LYS A 54 -15.16 10.33 -4.83
N ILE A 55 -15.73 9.39 -4.09
CA ILE A 55 -15.54 9.25 -2.65
C ILE A 55 -14.73 7.97 -2.45
N THR A 56 -13.63 8.05 -1.71
CA THR A 56 -12.75 6.90 -1.47
C THR A 56 -12.36 6.88 0.00
N PRO A 57 -12.56 5.77 0.71
CA PRO A 57 -12.00 5.62 2.05
C PRO A 57 -10.49 5.56 1.94
N VAL A 58 -9.80 6.31 2.80
CA VAL A 58 -8.33 6.33 2.89
C VAL A 58 -7.92 6.28 4.37
N GLY A 59 -6.73 5.76 4.64
CA GLY A 59 -6.13 5.76 5.96
C GLY A 59 -5.54 7.10 6.31
N GLN A 60 -5.27 7.29 7.60
CA GLN A 60 -4.45 8.39 8.09
C GLN A 60 -3.08 8.39 7.40
N TRP A 61 -2.54 7.19 7.14
CA TRP A 61 -1.33 6.97 6.35
C TRP A 61 -1.62 6.04 5.19
N ASN A 62 -0.98 6.29 4.05
CA ASN A 62 -0.91 5.35 2.94
C ASN A 62 0.58 5.10 2.64
N ILE A 63 0.94 3.84 2.44
CA ILE A 63 2.27 3.43 1.99
C ILE A 63 2.12 2.73 0.65
N THR A 64 2.90 3.16 -0.33
CA THR A 64 3.09 2.44 -1.58
C THR A 64 4.52 1.95 -1.67
N PHE A 65 4.67 0.69 -2.08
CA PHE A 65 5.94 0.11 -2.46
C PHE A 65 5.98 0.02 -3.98
N GLU A 66 6.71 0.95 -4.58
CA GLU A 66 6.87 1.07 -6.02
C GLU A 66 8.16 0.39 -6.49
N ALA A 67 8.10 -0.20 -7.68
CA ALA A 67 9.25 -0.72 -8.42
C ALA A 67 10.22 -1.58 -7.59
N GLY A 68 9.76 -2.73 -7.09
CA GLY A 68 10.64 -3.62 -6.34
C GLY A 68 10.06 -5.00 -6.20
N PHE A 69 10.93 -5.93 -5.81
CA PHE A 69 10.47 -7.21 -5.28
C PHE A 69 9.77 -6.93 -3.95
N TRP A 70 8.61 -7.51 -3.69
CA TRP A 70 8.03 -7.53 -2.35
C TRP A 70 7.43 -8.90 -2.12
N VAL A 71 7.39 -9.33 -0.86
CA VAL A 71 6.77 -10.60 -0.46
C VAL A 71 5.85 -10.34 0.72
N ALA A 72 4.56 -10.56 0.52
CA ALA A 72 3.57 -10.58 1.58
C ALA A 72 3.28 -12.04 1.95
N SER A 73 3.24 -12.33 3.24
CA SER A 73 2.93 -13.68 3.74
C SER A 73 1.96 -13.58 4.89
N SER A 74 0.85 -14.30 4.80
CA SER A 74 -0.07 -14.55 5.90
C SER A 74 0.25 -15.91 6.54
N PHE A 75 -0.55 -16.31 7.53
CA PHE A 75 -0.47 -17.66 8.09
C PHE A 75 -0.83 -18.75 7.05
N PHE A 76 -1.67 -18.43 6.06
CA PHE A 76 -2.23 -19.41 5.12
C PHE A 76 -1.51 -19.42 3.77
N SER A 77 -0.98 -18.29 3.34
CA SER A 77 -0.49 -18.11 1.97
C SER A 77 0.59 -17.04 1.88
N SER A 78 1.29 -17.00 0.75
CA SER A 78 2.27 -15.98 0.43
C SER A 78 2.13 -15.55 -1.01
N THR A 79 2.34 -14.27 -1.28
CA THR A 79 2.36 -13.70 -2.63
C THR A 79 3.50 -12.70 -2.76
N SER A 80 3.91 -12.43 -3.99
CA SER A 80 5.01 -11.53 -4.28
C SER A 80 4.69 -10.62 -5.47
N SER A 81 5.54 -9.63 -5.68
CA SER A 81 5.48 -8.75 -6.85
C SER A 81 5.53 -9.51 -8.19
N GLU A 82 6.09 -10.72 -8.23
CA GLU A 82 6.14 -11.56 -9.44
C GLU A 82 4.88 -12.41 -9.64
N GLN A 83 4.06 -12.56 -8.60
CA GLN A 83 2.88 -13.43 -8.56
C GLN A 83 1.61 -12.64 -8.25
N ILE A 84 1.45 -11.49 -8.92
CA ILE A 84 0.34 -10.55 -8.72
C ILE A 84 -0.99 -11.02 -9.34
N GLU A 85 -0.94 -11.98 -10.28
CA GLU A 85 -2.11 -12.51 -10.96
C GLU A 85 -2.51 -13.87 -10.38
N GLY A 86 -3.66 -13.92 -9.69
CA GLY A 86 -4.20 -15.18 -9.18
C GLY A 86 -5.20 -15.00 -8.03
N ALA A 87 -5.93 -16.08 -7.73
CA ALA A 87 -6.76 -16.14 -6.53
C ALA A 87 -5.89 -16.05 -5.27
N ASP A 88 -4.71 -16.70 -5.30
CA ASP A 88 -3.81 -16.80 -4.14
C ASP A 88 -3.25 -15.44 -3.71
N ALA A 89 -2.92 -14.56 -4.66
CA ALA A 89 -2.48 -13.21 -4.36
C ALA A 89 -3.59 -12.39 -3.66
N ARG A 90 -4.82 -12.50 -4.15
CA ARG A 90 -5.97 -11.79 -3.59
C ARG A 90 -6.34 -12.29 -2.20
N GLU A 91 -6.34 -13.62 -1.99
CA GLU A 91 -6.59 -14.18 -0.67
C GLU A 91 -5.46 -13.84 0.30
N THR A 92 -4.18 -13.86 -0.13
CA THR A 92 -3.06 -13.41 0.73
C THR A 92 -3.27 -11.96 1.17
N LEU A 93 -3.55 -11.03 0.25
CA LEU A 93 -3.75 -9.61 0.60
C LEU A 93 -4.95 -9.41 1.52
N LYS A 94 -6.02 -10.18 1.32
CA LYS A 94 -7.20 -10.16 2.18
C LYS A 94 -6.93 -10.74 3.57
N ASP A 95 -6.05 -11.73 3.68
CA ASP A 95 -5.59 -12.24 4.98
C ASP A 95 -4.68 -11.23 5.70
N MET A 96 -3.99 -10.36 4.95
CA MET A 96 -3.17 -9.27 5.49
C MET A 96 -4.01 -8.08 5.98
N ASP A 97 -5.22 -7.90 5.46
CA ASP A 97 -6.15 -6.84 5.88
C ASP A 97 -6.54 -6.98 7.36
N GLY A 98 -6.54 -5.84 8.07
CA GLY A 98 -7.02 -5.73 9.45
C GLY A 98 -5.99 -6.08 10.52
N GLN A 99 -4.76 -6.45 10.15
CA GLN A 99 -3.70 -6.75 11.11
C GLN A 99 -3.01 -5.47 11.63
N VAL A 100 -2.51 -5.50 12.86
CA VAL A 100 -1.76 -4.41 13.49
C VAL A 100 -0.28 -4.55 13.21
N LEU A 101 0.37 -3.48 12.74
CA LEU A 101 1.83 -3.47 12.60
C LEU A 101 2.47 -3.53 14.00
N SER A 102 3.12 -4.65 14.30
CA SER A 102 3.67 -4.94 15.63
C SER A 102 5.16 -4.61 15.74
N ARG A 103 5.92 -4.81 14.66
CA ARG A 103 7.37 -4.61 14.65
C ARG A 103 7.86 -4.29 13.23
N VAL A 104 8.94 -3.54 13.16
CA VAL A 104 9.67 -3.28 11.91
C VAL A 104 11.13 -3.61 12.11
N ASP A 105 11.64 -4.52 11.29
CA ASP A 105 13.02 -4.95 11.28
C ASP A 105 13.71 -4.32 10.07
N ILE A 106 14.76 -3.56 10.31
CA ILE A 106 15.57 -2.90 9.28
C ILE A 106 16.91 -3.62 9.22
N GLU A 107 17.07 -4.48 8.22
CA GLU A 107 18.31 -5.19 7.96
C GLU A 107 19.15 -4.46 6.89
N GLU A 108 20.34 -4.98 6.57
CA GLU A 108 21.23 -4.38 5.56
C GLU A 108 20.58 -4.32 4.17
N ASN A 109 19.89 -5.40 3.78
CA ASN A 109 19.35 -5.56 2.43
C ASN A 109 17.83 -5.50 2.34
N PHE A 110 17.14 -5.64 3.48
CA PHE A 110 15.68 -5.79 3.52
C PHE A 110 15.09 -4.99 4.68
N LEU A 111 13.86 -4.56 4.46
CA LEU A 111 12.95 -4.04 5.46
C LEU A 111 11.85 -5.09 5.62
N ARG A 112 11.59 -5.51 6.86
CA ARG A 112 10.53 -6.47 7.18
C ARG A 112 9.54 -5.86 8.17
N LEU A 113 8.28 -5.84 7.79
CA LEU A 113 7.16 -5.43 8.62
C LEU A 113 6.48 -6.68 9.19
N HIS A 114 6.26 -6.72 10.49
CA HIS A 114 5.62 -7.83 11.20
C HIS A 114 4.27 -7.43 11.74
N PHE A 115 3.27 -8.27 11.52
CA PHE A 115 1.90 -8.03 11.93
C PHE A 115 1.46 -8.99 13.03
N ASP A 116 0.54 -8.53 13.88
CA ASP A 116 0.13 -9.23 15.11
C ASP A 116 -0.55 -10.59 14.87
N LEU A 117 -1.19 -10.80 13.73
CA LEU A 117 -1.81 -12.07 13.34
C LEU A 117 -0.89 -12.96 12.48
N GLY A 118 0.42 -12.73 12.57
CA GLY A 118 1.44 -13.56 11.90
C GLY A 118 1.75 -13.15 10.46
N GLY A 119 1.14 -12.07 9.97
CA GLY A 119 1.49 -11.49 8.69
C GLY A 119 2.90 -10.94 8.66
N THR A 120 3.56 -11.02 7.51
CA THR A 120 4.84 -10.35 7.24
C THR A 120 4.86 -9.72 5.86
N LEU A 121 5.48 -8.54 5.75
CA LEU A 121 5.82 -7.93 4.47
C LEU A 121 7.31 -7.68 4.41
N GLU A 122 7.97 -8.24 3.40
CA GLU A 122 9.39 -8.04 3.14
C GLU A 122 9.58 -7.24 1.86
N VAL A 123 10.42 -6.20 1.94
CA VAL A 123 10.80 -5.37 0.80
C VAL A 123 12.32 -5.13 0.79
N PRO A 124 13.00 -5.21 -0.36
CA PRO A 124 14.41 -4.86 -0.50
C PRO A 124 14.64 -3.38 -0.20
N ARG A 125 15.75 -3.08 0.48
CA ARG A 125 16.21 -1.71 0.71
C ARG A 125 16.99 -1.11 -0.47
N LYS A 126 17.01 -1.77 -1.64
CA LYS A 126 17.93 -1.42 -2.72
C LYS A 126 17.80 0.06 -3.12
N PRO A 127 18.91 0.82 -3.15
CA PRO A 127 18.90 2.27 -3.36
C PRO A 127 18.54 2.71 -4.79
N ASP A 128 18.40 1.78 -5.73
CA ASP A 128 18.23 2.08 -7.16
C ASP A 128 16.85 1.74 -7.74
N ARG A 129 15.97 1.04 -7.00
CA ARG A 129 14.70 0.55 -7.57
C ARG A 129 13.49 0.69 -6.67
N ALA A 130 13.56 0.32 -5.40
CA ALA A 130 12.38 0.33 -4.54
C ALA A 130 12.13 1.74 -3.97
N THR A 131 11.15 2.46 -4.52
CA THR A 131 10.65 3.70 -3.93
C THR A 131 9.50 3.36 -2.99
N CYS A 132 9.64 3.75 -1.73
CA CYS A 132 8.54 3.69 -0.77
C CYS A 132 7.98 5.10 -0.64
N GLU A 133 6.79 5.33 -1.16
CA GLU A 133 6.12 6.62 -0.97
C GLU A 133 5.14 6.50 0.18
N ILE A 134 5.15 7.52 1.04
CA ILE A 134 4.30 7.54 2.23
C ILE A 134 3.55 8.84 2.24
N TYR A 135 2.24 8.72 2.34
CA TYR A 135 1.32 9.83 2.32
C TYR A 135 0.65 9.92 3.68
N PHE A 136 0.63 11.12 4.25
CA PHE A 136 -0.19 11.44 5.42
C PHE A 136 -1.33 12.36 4.96
N ASN A 137 -2.59 11.95 5.13
CA ASN A 137 -3.75 12.72 4.63
C ASN A 137 -3.59 13.17 3.15
N ASN A 138 -3.09 12.29 2.27
CA ASN A 138 -2.79 12.57 0.85
C ASN A 138 -1.74 13.67 0.60
N CYS A 139 -0.97 14.06 1.61
CA CYS A 139 0.21 14.90 1.46
C CYS A 139 1.46 14.01 1.41
N HIS A 140 2.27 14.19 0.36
CA HIS A 140 3.48 13.40 0.13
C HIS A 140 4.52 13.67 1.22
N VAL A 141 4.98 12.62 1.90
CA VAL A 141 6.08 12.65 2.86
C VAL A 141 7.20 11.81 2.27
N THR A 142 8.04 12.41 1.42
CA THR A 142 9.11 11.68 0.74
C THR A 142 10.04 11.02 1.75
N SER A 143 10.30 9.72 1.58
CA SER A 143 11.36 9.03 2.31
C SER A 143 12.17 8.18 1.34
N PHE A 144 13.44 8.54 1.19
CA PHE A 144 14.42 7.70 0.50
C PHE A 144 15.04 6.74 1.53
N PHE A 145 15.27 5.48 1.13
CA PHE A 145 15.97 4.47 1.93
C PHE A 145 17.41 4.26 1.46
#